data_AF-A0A8H4XAS0-F1
#
_entry.id   AF-A0A8H4XAS0-F1
#
_cell.length_a   1.000
_cell.length_b   1.000
_cell.length_c   1.000
_cell.angle_alpha   90.00
_cell.angle_beta   90.00
_cell.angle_gamma   90.00
#
_symmetry.space_group_name_H-M   'P 1'
#
loop_
_entity.id
_entity.type
_entity.pdbx_description
1 polymer ?
#
loop_
_entity_poly.entity_id
_entity_poly.type
_entity_poly.pdbx_seq_one_letter_code
_entity_poly.pdbx_strand_id
1 'polypeptide(L)'
;MSQPVLTASYSSNISAPFTVSHSLPNLSPSPSTADKTSYLKSLRASVADTQATVNKELTARLEQDKARDAAAEAKEEENYG
;
A
#
# COMPACT_ATOMS: atom_id res chain seq x y z
N MET A 1 9.31 19.80 -16.39
CA MET A 1 9.90 18.81 -15.47
C MET A 1 8.77 17.96 -14.90
N SER A 2 8.80 16.64 -15.07
CA SER A 2 7.78 15.74 -14.47
C SER A 2 7.93 15.75 -12.94
N GLN A 3 6.81 15.70 -12.22
CA GLN A 3 6.81 15.67 -10.75
C GLN A 3 7.20 14.27 -10.25
N PRO A 4 8.11 14.12 -9.27
CA PRO A 4 8.44 12.81 -8.73
C PRO A 4 7.24 12.21 -7.99
N VAL A 5 7.09 10.88 -8.05
CA VAL A 5 5.99 10.14 -7.42
C VAL A 5 6.56 8.95 -6.67
N LEU A 6 6.15 8.78 -5.40
CA LEU A 6 6.36 7.56 -4.65
C LEU A 6 5.19 6.62 -4.93
N THR A 7 5.48 5.42 -5.42
CA THR A 7 4.46 4.40 -5.69
C THR A 7 4.78 3.10 -4.96
N ALA A 8 3.72 2.37 -4.60
CA ALA A 8 3.79 1.00 -4.11
C ALA A 8 2.65 0.20 -4.74
N SER A 9 2.93 -1.00 -5.20
CA SER A 9 1.93 -1.88 -5.82
C SER A 9 1.95 -3.24 -5.15
N TYR A 10 0.78 -3.74 -4.79
CA TYR A 10 0.57 -5.06 -4.23
C TYR A 10 -0.22 -5.92 -5.20
N SER A 11 0.23 -7.16 -5.37
CA SER A 11 -0.45 -8.20 -6.12
C SER A 11 -0.47 -9.51 -5.34
N SER A 12 -1.55 -10.28 -5.51
CA SER A 12 -1.73 -11.60 -4.94
C SER A 12 -2.57 -12.45 -5.89
N ASN A 13 -2.43 -13.76 -5.80
CA ASN A 13 -3.25 -14.74 -6.52
C ASN A 13 -4.63 -14.97 -5.87
N ILE A 14 -4.78 -14.54 -4.63
CA ILE A 14 -5.95 -14.80 -3.78
C ILE A 14 -6.68 -13.49 -3.46
N SER A 15 -5.90 -12.48 -3.06
CA SER A 15 -6.41 -11.19 -2.59
C SER A 15 -6.36 -10.13 -3.69
N ALA A 16 -7.33 -9.20 -3.72
CA ALA A 16 -7.40 -8.16 -4.73
C ALA A 16 -6.18 -7.22 -4.69
N PRO A 17 -5.63 -6.82 -5.86
CA PRO A 17 -4.47 -5.92 -5.92
C PRO A 17 -4.81 -4.51 -5.40
N PHE A 18 -3.80 -3.78 -4.96
CA PHE A 18 -3.95 -2.35 -4.64
C PHE A 18 -2.66 -1.58 -4.95
N THR A 19 -2.81 -0.27 -5.13
CA THR A 19 -1.71 0.63 -5.43
C THR A 19 -1.80 1.87 -4.55
N VAL A 20 -0.65 2.33 -4.06
CA VAL A 20 -0.48 3.60 -3.36
C VAL A 20 0.36 4.53 -4.23
N SER A 21 -0.01 5.81 -4.27
CA SER A 21 0.70 6.82 -5.06
C SER A 21 0.70 8.16 -4.33
N HIS A 22 1.89 8.76 -4.18
CA HIS A 22 2.07 10.08 -3.58
C HIS A 22 2.94 10.95 -4.47
N SER A 23 2.40 12.08 -4.90
CA SER A 23 3.17 13.12 -5.58
C SER A 23 4.11 13.82 -4.59
N LEU A 24 5.37 14.01 -4.99
CA LEU A 24 6.39 14.68 -4.19
C LEU A 24 6.69 16.06 -4.76
N PRO A 25 7.21 17.01 -3.95
CA PRO A 25 7.63 18.31 -4.45
C PRO A 25 8.65 18.16 -5.59
N ASN A 26 8.57 19.03 -6.60
CA ASN A 26 9.60 19.07 -7.64
C ASN A 26 10.83 19.82 -7.11
N LEU A 27 12.03 19.38 -7.47
CA LEU A 27 13.27 20.04 -7.12
C LEU A 27 13.83 20.74 -8.35
N SER A 28 14.31 21.97 -8.16
CA SER A 28 15.05 22.67 -9.20
C SER A 28 16.38 21.93 -9.48
N PRO A 29 17.03 22.16 -10.65
CA PRO A 29 18.31 21.53 -10.97
C PRO A 29 19.43 21.83 -9.98
N SER A 30 19.34 22.97 -9.27
CA SER A 30 20.24 23.35 -8.17
C SER A 30 19.40 23.68 -6.94
N PRO A 31 18.96 22.65 -6.19
CA PRO A 31 18.02 22.83 -5.10
C PRO A 31 18.71 23.43 -3.88
N SER A 32 18.07 24.44 -3.28
CA SER A 32 18.52 25.01 -2.02
C SER A 32 18.38 24.01 -0.87
N THR A 33 19.01 24.28 0.27
CA THR A 33 18.83 23.47 1.48
C THR A 33 17.35 23.43 1.89
N ALA A 34 16.63 24.54 1.77
CA ALA A 34 15.20 24.60 2.09
C ALA A 34 14.37 23.69 1.18
N ASP A 35 14.66 23.65 -0.12
CA ASP A 35 13.97 22.79 -1.09
C ASP A 35 14.21 21.31 -0.75
N LYS A 36 15.46 20.94 -0.43
CA LYS A 36 15.82 19.59 -0.01
C LYS A 36 15.09 19.19 1.26
N THR A 37 15.05 20.06 2.26
CA THR A 37 14.34 19.79 3.52
C THR A 37 12.84 19.61 3.30
N SER A 38 12.22 20.45 2.47
CA SER A 38 10.80 20.34 2.12
C SER A 38 10.49 19.02 1.39
N TYR A 39 11.32 18.66 0.43
CA TYR A 39 11.21 17.39 -0.30
C TYR A 39 11.34 16.19 0.63
N LEU A 40 12.37 16.15 1.47
CA LEU A 40 12.61 15.04 2.40
C LEU A 40 11.51 14.93 3.46
N LYS A 41 10.98 16.06 3.94
CA LYS A 41 9.81 16.07 4.84
C LYS A 41 8.59 15.44 4.17
N SER A 42 8.31 15.84 2.93
CA SER A 42 7.19 15.30 2.15
C SER A 42 7.37 13.81 1.87
N LEU A 43 8.57 13.40 1.44
CA LEU A 43 8.90 12.00 1.21
C LEU A 43 8.72 11.15 2.47
N ARG A 44 9.17 11.64 3.63
CA ARG A 44 9.01 10.93 4.90
C ARG A 44 7.54 10.75 5.27
N ALA A 45 6.73 11.79 5.09
CA ALA A 45 5.29 11.72 5.33
C ALA A 45 4.62 10.71 4.39
N SER A 46 4.92 10.77 3.09
CA SER A 46 4.39 9.83 2.10
C SER A 46 4.80 8.38 2.40
N VAL A 47 6.02 8.14 2.87
CA VAL A 47 6.45 6.78 3.26
C VAL A 47 5.68 6.28 4.48
N ALA A 48 5.47 7.13 5.50
CA ALA A 48 4.69 6.76 6.67
C ALA A 48 3.23 6.45 6.31
N ASP A 49 2.64 7.23 5.40
CA ASP A 49 1.27 7.01 4.93
C ASP A 49 1.14 5.74 4.07
N THR A 50 2.10 5.49 3.17
CA THR A 50 2.18 4.21 2.43
C THR A 50 2.26 3.04 3.38
N GLN A 51 3.09 3.12 4.43
CA GLN A 51 3.21 2.04 5.41
C GLN A 51 1.90 1.80 6.16
N ALA A 52 1.24 2.87 6.62
CA ALA A 52 -0.05 2.76 7.30
C ALA A 52 -1.12 2.15 6.38
N THR A 53 -1.16 2.58 5.11
CA THR A 53 -2.09 2.07 4.10
C THR A 53 -1.82 0.59 3.83
N VAL A 54 -0.58 0.19 3.59
CA VAL A 54 -0.22 -1.22 3.35
C VAL A 54 -0.62 -2.08 4.54
N ASN A 55 -0.32 -1.66 5.77
CA ASN A 55 -0.70 -2.42 6.96
C ASN A 55 -2.22 -2.59 7.05
N LYS A 56 -2.99 -1.51 6.87
CA LYS A 56 -4.45 -1.56 6.88
C LYS A 56 -4.99 -2.51 5.80
N GLU A 57 -4.53 -2.38 4.57
CA GLU A 57 -4.99 -3.15 3.43
C GLU A 57 -4.66 -4.64 3.54
N LEU A 58 -3.47 -4.98 4.07
CA LEU A 58 -3.08 -6.37 4.31
C LEU A 58 -3.83 -6.99 5.49
N THR A 59 -4.04 -6.25 6.59
CA THR A 59 -4.85 -6.75 7.72
C THR A 59 -6.28 -7.06 7.27
N ALA A 60 -6.91 -6.14 6.54
CA ALA A 60 -8.27 -6.37 6.02
C ALA A 60 -8.35 -7.60 5.10
N ARG A 61 -7.34 -7.79 4.23
CA ARG A 61 -7.25 -8.95 3.33
C ARG A 61 -7.05 -10.26 4.09
N LEU A 62 -6.21 -10.27 5.12
CA LEU A 62 -6.02 -11.46 5.96
C LEU A 62 -7.32 -11.89 6.66
N GLU A 63 -8.14 -10.94 7.10
CA GLU A 63 -9.44 -11.25 7.68
C GLU A 63 -10.43 -11.82 6.64
N GLN A 64 -10.44 -11.24 5.45
CA GLN A 64 -11.24 -11.75 4.32
C GLN A 64 -10.80 -13.15 3.91
N ASP A 65 -9.49 -13.39 3.83
CA ASP A 65 -8.92 -14.68 3.47
C ASP A 65 -9.29 -15.75 4.50
N LYS A 66 -9.15 -15.46 5.81
CA LYS A 66 -9.58 -16.38 6.88
C LYS A 66 -11.08 -16.72 6.81
N ALA A 67 -11.93 -15.72 6.56
CA ALA A 67 -13.37 -15.93 6.47
C ALA A 67 -13.73 -16.81 5.26
N ARG A 68 -13.04 -16.63 4.13
CA ARG A 68 -13.23 -17.47 2.94
C ARG A 68 -12.80 -18.90 3.20
N ASP A 69 -11.64 -19.10 3.82
CA ASP A 69 -11.10 -20.43 4.06
C ASP A 69 -12.00 -21.22 5.04
N ALA A 70 -12.47 -20.60 6.12
CA ALA A 70 -13.44 -21.21 7.04
C ALA A 70 -14.78 -21.56 6.36
N ALA A 71 -15.24 -20.73 5.41
CA ALA A 71 -16.45 -21.03 4.65
C ALA A 71 -16.25 -22.17 3.64
N ALA A 72 -15.04 -22.36 3.13
CA ALA A 72 -14.70 -23.49 2.27
C ALA A 72 -14.67 -24.80 3.09
N GLU A 73 -14.02 -24.78 4.27
CA GLU A 73 -13.98 -25.92 5.19
C GLU A 73 -15.38 -26.36 5.62
N ALA A 74 -16.26 -25.41 6.01
CA ALA A 74 -17.64 -25.73 6.39
C ALA A 74 -18.43 -26.42 5.26
N LYS A 75 -18.24 -25.98 4.01
CA LYS A 75 -18.87 -26.60 2.84
C LYS A 75 -18.32 -27.99 2.56
N GLU A 76 -17.02 -28.21 2.79
CA GLU A 76 -16.42 -29.53 2.64
C GLU A 76 -16.92 -30.49 3.71
N GLU A 77 -17.04 -30.06 4.97
CA GLU A 77 -17.65 -30.87 6.04
C GLU A 77 -19.12 -31.20 5.76
N GLU A 78 -19.93 -30.25 5.25
CA GLU A 78 -21.33 -30.51 4.86
C GLU A 78 -21.47 -31.51 3.70
N ASN A 79 -20.47 -31.61 2.83
CA ASN A 79 -20.51 -32.50 1.67
C ASN A 79 -19.97 -33.91 1.95
N TYR A 80 -19.17 -34.08 3.02
CA TYR A 80 -18.50 -35.35 3.35
C TYR A 80 -18.78 -35.89 4.77
N GLY A 81 -19.49 -35.14 5.61
CA GLY A 81 -20.08 -35.60 6.87
C GLY A 81 -21.46 -36.22 6.68
#